data_AF-A0A3M1KQU4-F1
#
_entry.id   AF-A0A3M1KQU4-F1
#
_cell.length_a   1.000
_cell.length_b   1.000
_cell.length_c   1.000
_cell.angle_alpha   90.00
_cell.angle_beta   90.00
_cell.angle_gamma   90.00
#
_symmetry.space_group_name_H-M   'P 1'
#
loop_
_entity.id
_entity.type
_entity.pdbx_description
1 polymer ?
#
loop_
_entity_poly.entity_id
_entity_poly.type
_entity_poly.pdbx_seq_one_letter_code
_entity_poly.pdbx_strand_id
1 'polypeptide(L)'
;KKTLERWERLNDLIGSADGKKFRTYAQGLTLRKLVQLANRYLETLNGRYVIHKPEEDTLELSIIDTYQADNERSMNTLSGGESFLVSLALALGLSDMAGRKTRIRSLFIDEGFGTLDEASLDLAISTLENLQAQGKLIGIISHVKELKERIATQIRVLKRGSGFSVIEVV
;
A
#
# COMPACT_ATOMS: atom_id res chain seq x y z
N LYS A 1 35.81 -31.47 -10.47
CA LYS A 1 35.31 -31.57 -9.08
C LYS A 1 35.01 -30.19 -8.48
N LYS A 2 36.01 -29.36 -8.13
CA LYS A 2 35.79 -27.99 -7.60
C LYS A 2 34.83 -27.09 -8.41
N THR A 3 34.88 -27.14 -9.74
CA THR A 3 34.00 -26.32 -10.59
C THR A 3 32.55 -26.81 -10.53
N LEU A 4 32.33 -28.12 -10.46
CA LEU A 4 30.99 -28.71 -10.33
C LEU A 4 30.38 -28.34 -8.97
N GLU A 5 31.14 -28.49 -7.89
CA GLU A 5 30.71 -28.08 -6.54
C GLU A 5 30.34 -26.58 -6.47
N ARG A 6 31.05 -25.71 -7.20
CA ARG A 6 30.71 -24.28 -7.28
C ARG A 6 29.40 -24.05 -8.02
N TRP A 7 29.16 -24.76 -9.12
CA TRP A 7 27.91 -24.66 -9.89
C TRP A 7 26.72 -25.24 -9.13
N GLU A 8 26.90 -26.37 -8.45
CA GLU A 8 25.89 -26.96 -7.56
C GLU A 8 25.53 -25.98 -6.44
N ARG A 9 26.53 -25.41 -5.77
CA ARG A 9 26.29 -24.41 -4.71
C ARG A 9 25.61 -23.14 -5.23
N LEU A 10 25.95 -22.68 -6.43
CA LEU A 10 25.27 -21.53 -7.06
C LEU A 10 23.81 -21.90 -7.40
N ASN A 11 23.59 -23.11 -7.91
CA ASN A 11 22.26 -23.61 -8.23
C ASN A 11 21.40 -23.76 -6.97
N ASP A 12 21.97 -24.26 -5.88
CA ASP A 12 21.31 -24.36 -4.58
C ASP A 12 20.98 -23.00 -3.99
N LEU A 13 21.78 -21.96 -4.23
CA LEU A 13 21.51 -20.62 -3.71
C LEU A 13 20.45 -19.88 -4.52
N ILE A 14 20.58 -19.83 -5.84
CA ILE A 14 19.77 -18.96 -6.70
C ILE A 14 19.28 -19.62 -8.00
N GLY A 15 19.69 -20.86 -8.26
CA GLY A 15 19.36 -21.57 -9.48
C GLY A 15 17.93 -22.10 -9.49
N SER A 16 17.24 -21.84 -10.59
CA SER A 16 16.07 -22.60 -11.01
C SER A 16 15.97 -22.53 -12.53
N ALA A 17 15.45 -23.58 -13.16
CA ALA A 17 15.35 -23.67 -14.62
C ALA A 17 14.50 -22.54 -15.24
N ASP A 18 13.59 -21.95 -14.45
CA ASP A 18 12.68 -20.86 -14.80
C ASP A 18 13.12 -19.48 -14.25
N GLY A 19 14.26 -19.41 -13.57
CA GLY A 19 14.78 -18.21 -12.89
C GLY A 19 13.92 -17.71 -11.72
N LYS A 20 12.87 -18.44 -11.30
CA LYS A 20 11.96 -18.07 -10.21
C LYS A 20 12.69 -17.86 -8.89
N LYS A 21 13.68 -18.70 -8.54
CA LYS A 21 14.36 -18.59 -7.24
C LYS A 21 15.08 -17.25 -7.07
N PHE A 22 15.93 -16.89 -8.03
CA PHE A 22 16.60 -15.59 -8.04
C PHE A 22 15.62 -14.41 -8.12
N ARG A 23 14.57 -14.54 -8.95
CA ARG A 23 13.55 -13.49 -9.09
C ARG A 23 12.82 -13.22 -7.78
N THR A 24 12.37 -14.27 -7.08
CA THR A 24 11.70 -14.14 -5.78
C THR A 24 12.62 -13.50 -4.75
N TYR A 25 13.88 -13.91 -4.68
CA TYR A 25 14.89 -13.29 -3.80
C TYR A 25 15.06 -11.78 -4.08
N ALA A 26 15.25 -11.40 -5.35
CA ALA A 26 15.39 -9.99 -5.74
C ALA A 26 14.11 -9.18 -5.46
N GLN A 27 12.94 -9.77 -5.67
CA GLN A 27 11.65 -9.18 -5.31
C GLN A 27 11.51 -9.05 -3.79
N GLY A 28 11.99 -10.01 -3.00
CA GLY A 28 11.99 -9.97 -1.54
C GLY A 28 12.77 -8.78 -0.97
N LEU A 29 13.93 -8.46 -1.56
CA LEU A 29 14.70 -7.26 -1.22
C LEU A 29 13.94 -5.96 -1.52
N THR A 30 13.28 -5.91 -2.68
CA THR A 30 12.47 -4.75 -3.09
C THR A 30 11.26 -4.58 -2.18
N LEU A 31 10.58 -5.69 -1.85
CA LEU A 31 9.42 -5.72 -0.98
C LEU A 31 9.78 -5.26 0.44
N ARG A 32 10.96 -5.63 0.96
CA ARG A 32 11.43 -5.13 2.26
C ARG A 32 11.56 -3.60 2.28
N LYS A 33 12.07 -3.03 1.20
CA LYS A 33 12.19 -1.58 1.07
C LYS A 33 10.82 -0.91 0.95
N LEU A 34 9.88 -1.53 0.24
CA LEU A 34 8.49 -1.09 0.20
C LEU A 34 7.86 -1.09 1.60
N VAL A 35 8.00 -2.19 2.35
CA VAL A 35 7.48 -2.32 3.72
C VAL A 35 8.05 -1.24 4.64
N GLN A 36 9.35 -0.95 4.55
CA GLN A 36 9.97 0.13 5.33
C GLN A 36 9.38 1.52 5.02
N LEU A 37 9.07 1.81 3.76
CA LEU A 37 8.43 3.07 3.37
C LEU A 37 6.97 3.11 3.81
N ALA A 38 6.26 2.01 3.61
CA ALA A 38 4.86 1.86 3.99
C ALA A 38 4.67 2.03 5.50
N ASN A 39 5.54 1.45 6.33
CA ASN A 39 5.44 1.57 7.78
C ASN A 39 5.55 3.01 8.30
N ARG A 40 6.22 3.92 7.58
CA ARG A 40 6.25 5.35 7.97
C ARG A 40 4.87 6.01 7.83
N TYR A 41 4.18 5.67 6.75
CA TYR A 41 2.80 6.11 6.53
C TYR A 41 1.87 5.40 7.50
N LEU A 42 2.04 4.09 7.71
CA LEU A 42 1.20 3.31 8.61
C LEU A 42 1.33 3.80 10.05
N GLU A 43 2.52 4.15 10.53
CA GLU A 43 2.71 4.73 11.87
C GLU A 43 1.91 6.02 12.06
N THR A 44 1.84 6.85 11.01
CA THR A 44 1.03 8.08 11.03
C THR A 44 -0.46 7.78 10.92
N LEU A 45 -0.87 6.77 10.13
CA LEU A 45 -2.27 6.41 9.89
C LEU A 45 -2.88 5.56 11.01
N ASN A 46 -2.07 4.73 11.65
CA ASN A 46 -2.44 3.76 12.66
C ASN A 46 -1.18 3.26 13.40
N GLY A 47 -0.88 3.88 14.54
CA GLY A 47 0.30 3.55 15.36
C GLY A 47 0.29 2.15 16.02
N ARG A 48 -0.77 1.35 15.84
CA ARG A 48 -0.89 -0.01 16.40
C ARG A 48 -0.22 -1.08 15.55
N TYR A 49 -0.21 -0.91 14.23
CA TYR A 49 0.19 -1.98 13.32
C TYR A 49 1.51 -1.69 12.62
N VAL A 50 2.34 -2.72 12.51
CA VAL A 50 3.58 -2.69 11.74
C VAL A 50 3.55 -3.81 10.72
N ILE A 51 3.74 -3.47 9.44
CA ILE A 51 3.89 -4.46 8.37
C ILE A 51 5.23 -5.13 8.54
N HIS A 52 5.22 -6.46 8.64
CA HIS A 52 6.42 -7.26 8.79
C HIS A 52 6.63 -8.15 7.56
N LYS A 53 7.90 -8.39 7.25
CA LYS A 53 8.34 -9.30 6.19
C LYS A 53 9.26 -10.34 6.84
N PRO A 54 8.75 -11.53 7.20
CA PRO A 54 9.46 -12.49 8.05
C PRO A 54 10.63 -13.18 7.34
N GLU A 55 10.48 -13.53 6.06
CA GLU A 55 11.50 -14.28 5.32
C GLU A 55 11.98 -13.57 4.06
N GLU A 56 13.25 -13.80 3.67
CA GLU A 56 13.84 -13.23 2.45
C GLU A 56 13.38 -13.96 1.17
N ASP A 57 13.08 -15.26 1.29
CA ASP A 57 12.85 -16.15 0.13
C ASP A 57 11.38 -16.29 -0.27
N THR A 58 10.46 -15.73 0.52
CA THR A 58 9.03 -15.66 0.21
C THR A 58 8.62 -14.24 -0.14
N LEU A 59 7.41 -14.03 -0.66
CA LEU A 59 6.81 -12.69 -0.84
C LEU A 59 5.66 -12.46 0.13
N GLU A 60 5.64 -13.21 1.23
CA GLU A 60 4.62 -13.10 2.25
C GLU A 60 4.90 -11.91 3.16
N LEU A 61 3.81 -11.32 3.64
CA LEU A 61 3.80 -10.24 4.60
C LEU A 61 2.90 -10.64 5.78
N SER A 62 3.29 -10.21 6.96
CA SER A 62 2.55 -10.36 8.20
C SER A 62 2.35 -8.98 8.84
N ILE A 63 1.55 -8.93 9.91
CA ILE A 63 1.32 -7.73 10.70
C ILE A 63 1.70 -8.01 12.14
N ILE A 64 2.49 -7.12 12.72
CA ILE A 64 2.78 -7.09 14.15
C ILE A 64 1.77 -6.15 14.80
N ASP A 65 1.07 -6.64 15.83
CA ASP A 65 0.18 -5.84 16.68
C ASP A 65 0.92 -5.39 17.94
N THR A 66 1.30 -4.12 17.97
CA THR A 66 2.09 -3.55 19.08
C THR A 66 1.29 -3.46 20.38
N TYR A 67 -0.05 -3.49 20.30
CA TYR A 67 -0.92 -3.47 21.48
C TYR A 67 -1.12 -4.87 22.07
N GLN A 68 -0.71 -5.92 21.36
CA GLN A 68 -0.80 -7.30 21.80
C GLN A 68 0.59 -7.92 22.00
N ALA A 69 1.49 -7.20 22.69
CA ALA A 69 2.85 -7.66 22.99
C ALA A 69 3.62 -8.10 21.72
N ASP A 70 3.53 -7.29 20.67
CA ASP A 70 4.16 -7.53 19.37
C ASP A 70 3.76 -8.87 18.72
N ASN A 71 2.52 -9.31 18.94
CA ASN A 71 2.00 -10.54 18.36
C ASN A 71 1.95 -10.45 16.83
N GLU A 72 2.62 -11.39 16.17
CA GLU A 72 2.66 -11.51 14.72
C GLU A 72 1.43 -12.29 14.23
N ARG A 73 0.71 -11.70 13.27
CA ARG A 73 -0.55 -12.25 12.72
C ARG A 73 -0.56 -12.17 11.21
N SER A 74 -1.36 -13.02 10.60
CA SER A 74 -1.63 -12.97 9.15
C SER A 74 -2.39 -11.69 8.80
N MET A 75 -2.11 -11.10 7.63
CA MET A 75 -2.88 -9.97 7.11
C MET A 75 -4.37 -10.28 6.95
N ASN A 76 -4.74 -11.55 6.77
CA ASN A 76 -6.12 -11.98 6.57
C ASN A 76 -7.00 -11.79 7.82
N THR A 77 -6.42 -11.54 8.99
CA THR A 77 -7.19 -11.33 10.24
C THR A 77 -7.56 -9.88 10.50
N LEU A 78 -7.11 -8.95 9.65
CA LEU A 78 -7.42 -7.53 9.78
C LEU A 78 -8.90 -7.27 9.46
N SER A 79 -9.50 -6.30 10.15
CA SER A 79 -10.82 -5.79 9.79
C SER A 79 -10.78 -5.04 8.45
N GLY A 80 -11.96 -4.71 7.91
CA GLY A 80 -12.07 -3.98 6.65
C GLY A 80 -11.39 -2.61 6.66
N GLY A 81 -11.52 -1.85 7.75
CA GLY A 81 -10.87 -0.54 7.90
C GLY A 81 -9.34 -0.66 8.06
N GLU A 82 -8.88 -1.64 8.84
CA GLU A 82 -7.44 -1.86 9.05
C GLU A 82 -6.75 -2.33 7.77
N SER A 83 -7.38 -3.25 7.04
CA SER A 83 -6.91 -3.71 5.73
C SER A 83 -6.78 -2.54 4.74
N PHE A 84 -7.73 -1.61 4.77
CA PHE A 84 -7.67 -0.40 3.95
C PHE A 84 -6.49 0.50 4.32
N LEU A 85 -6.27 0.78 5.61
CA LEU A 85 -5.13 1.61 6.07
C LEU A 85 -3.78 0.98 5.71
N VAL A 86 -3.64 -0.34 5.86
CA VAL A 86 -2.44 -1.09 5.45
C VAL A 86 -2.23 -0.99 3.93
N SER A 87 -3.30 -1.16 3.15
CA SER A 87 -3.24 -1.07 1.68
C SER A 87 -2.89 0.35 1.21
N LEU A 88 -3.46 1.36 1.87
CA LEU A 88 -3.15 2.76 1.65
C LEU A 88 -1.67 3.03 1.94
N ALA A 89 -1.17 2.64 3.11
CA ALA A 89 0.23 2.79 3.49
C ALA A 89 1.19 2.13 2.48
N LEU A 90 0.85 0.94 1.99
CA LEU A 90 1.61 0.26 0.93
C LEU A 90 1.57 1.01 -0.40
N ALA A 91 0.41 1.52 -0.82
CA ALA A 91 0.28 2.32 -2.04
C ALA A 91 1.11 3.61 -1.97
N LEU A 92 1.13 4.27 -0.82
CA LEU A 92 1.95 5.45 -0.55
C LEU A 92 3.45 5.12 -0.58
N GLY A 93 3.86 4.05 0.12
CA GLY A 93 5.24 3.56 0.11
C GLY A 93 5.72 3.18 -1.30
N LEU A 94 4.84 2.61 -2.13
CA LEU A 94 5.12 2.25 -3.52
C LEU A 94 5.30 3.51 -4.38
N SER A 95 4.45 4.51 -4.18
CA SER A 95 4.55 5.82 -4.85
C SER A 95 5.90 6.49 -4.58
N ASP A 96 6.43 6.38 -3.36
CA ASP A 96 7.76 6.89 -3.00
C ASP A 96 8.89 6.06 -3.59
N MET A 97 8.76 4.74 -3.60
CA MET A 97 9.77 3.84 -4.15
C MET A 97 9.96 4.04 -5.66
N ALA A 98 8.87 4.22 -6.40
CA ALA A 98 8.90 4.41 -7.85
C ALA A 98 9.60 5.72 -8.27
N GLY A 99 9.50 6.76 -7.45
CA GLY A 99 10.04 8.10 -7.70
C GLY A 99 11.54 8.18 -8.04
N ARG A 100 12.32 7.12 -7.80
CA ARG A 100 13.77 7.07 -8.08
C ARG A 100 14.15 6.71 -9.52
N LYS A 101 13.29 6.03 -10.29
CA LYS A 101 13.55 5.70 -11.71
C LYS A 101 12.41 6.16 -12.64
N THR A 102 11.18 6.17 -12.14
CA THR A 102 9.98 6.57 -12.88
C THR A 102 9.08 7.34 -11.91
N ARG A 103 9.02 8.67 -12.02
CA ARG A 103 8.17 9.50 -11.14
C ARG A 103 6.69 9.16 -11.34
N ILE A 104 6.15 8.31 -10.47
CA ILE A 104 4.69 8.18 -10.30
C ILE A 104 4.23 9.48 -9.65
N ARG A 105 3.57 10.32 -10.46
CA ARG A 105 3.06 11.63 -10.04
C ARG A 105 1.59 11.60 -9.64
N SER A 106 0.90 10.49 -9.91
CA SER A 106 -0.54 10.36 -9.70
C SER A 106 -0.85 9.10 -8.90
N LEU A 107 -1.72 9.21 -7.91
CA LEU A 107 -2.30 8.10 -7.16
C LEU A 107 -3.82 8.20 -7.24
N PHE A 108 -4.48 7.11 -7.61
CA PHE A 108 -5.93 7.00 -7.56
C PHE A 108 -6.32 5.97 -6.52
N ILE A 109 -7.23 6.34 -5.62
CA ILE A 109 -7.76 5.49 -4.55
C ILE A 109 -9.24 5.32 -4.81
N ASP A 110 -9.68 4.07 -4.98
CA ASP A 110 -11.06 3.74 -5.30
C ASP A 110 -11.73 3.02 -4.13
N GLU A 111 -12.65 3.75 -3.48
CA GLU A 111 -13.45 3.31 -2.34
C GLU A 111 -12.60 2.74 -1.16
N GLY A 112 -13.26 2.40 -0.06
CA GLY A 112 -12.59 1.88 1.15
C GLY A 112 -12.46 2.87 2.32
N PHE A 113 -12.79 4.15 2.09
CA PHE A 113 -12.93 5.12 3.18
C PHE A 113 -14.19 4.91 4.03
N GLY A 114 -15.24 4.29 3.48
CA GLY A 114 -16.50 4.05 4.19
C GLY A 114 -16.45 2.97 5.26
N THR A 115 -15.35 2.21 5.36
CA THR A 115 -15.12 1.21 6.42
C THR A 115 -14.30 1.77 7.58
N LEU A 116 -13.84 3.03 7.49
CA LEU A 116 -13.10 3.71 8.53
C LEU A 116 -14.06 4.39 9.51
N ASP A 117 -13.66 4.43 10.78
CA ASP A 117 -14.25 5.37 11.73
C ASP A 117 -13.83 6.81 11.40
N GLU A 118 -14.53 7.80 11.98
CA GLU A 118 -14.34 9.23 11.71
C GLU A 118 -12.90 9.70 12.00
N ALA A 119 -12.29 9.21 13.09
CA ALA A 119 -10.93 9.61 13.47
C ALA A 119 -9.87 9.04 12.50
N SER A 120 -10.02 7.77 12.11
CA SER A 120 -9.18 7.11 11.12
C SER A 120 -9.30 7.77 9.74
N LEU A 121 -10.52 8.16 9.35
CA LEU A 121 -10.78 8.86 8.09
C LEU A 121 -10.08 10.23 8.05
N ASP A 122 -10.20 11.02 9.11
CA ASP A 122 -9.56 12.35 9.22
C ASP A 122 -8.04 12.27 9.08
N LEU A 123 -7.44 11.26 9.71
CA LEU A 123 -6.00 11.01 9.65
C LEU A 123 -5.54 10.56 8.26
N ALA A 124 -6.36 9.74 7.58
CA ALA A 124 -6.13 9.34 6.20
C ALA A 124 -6.18 10.54 5.25
N ILE A 125 -7.20 11.41 5.37
CA ILE A 125 -7.33 12.62 4.55
C ILE A 125 -6.13 13.55 4.78
N SER A 126 -5.77 13.81 6.03
CA SER A 126 -4.63 14.66 6.39
C SER A 126 -3.32 14.15 5.78
N THR A 127 -3.12 12.82 5.76
CA THR A 127 -1.95 12.19 5.13
C THR A 127 -1.94 12.39 3.62
N LEU A 128 -3.10 12.30 2.96
CA LEU A 128 -3.24 12.52 1.52
C LEU A 128 -3.01 13.99 1.13
N GLU A 129 -3.49 14.94 1.94
CA GLU A 129 -3.23 16.37 1.75
C GLU A 129 -1.74 16.70 1.85
N ASN A 130 -1.04 16.11 2.83
CA ASN A 130 0.41 16.26 2.97
C ASN A 130 1.17 15.75 1.73
N LEU A 131 0.72 14.67 1.11
CA LEU A 131 1.30 14.15 -0.13
C LEU A 131 0.96 15.03 -1.33
N GLN A 132 -0.24 15.60 -1.37
CA GLN A 132 -0.62 16.56 -2.39
C GLN A 132 0.27 17.80 -2.34
N ALA A 133 0.58 18.29 -1.13
CA ALA A 133 1.51 19.40 -0.92
C ALA A 133 2.96 19.09 -1.39
N GLN A 134 3.35 17.82 -1.43
CA GLN A 134 4.63 17.37 -2.00
C GLN A 134 4.61 17.30 -3.55
N GLY A 135 3.53 17.73 -4.19
CA GLY A 135 3.40 17.79 -5.64
C GLY A 135 2.92 16.50 -6.28
N LYS A 136 2.30 15.60 -5.50
CA LYS A 136 1.62 14.42 -6.04
C LYS A 136 0.16 14.74 -6.34
N LEU A 137 -0.34 14.28 -7.49
CA LEU A 137 -1.76 14.32 -7.82
C LEU A 137 -2.44 13.14 -7.14
N ILE A 138 -3.39 13.42 -6.26
CA ILE A 138 -4.20 12.40 -5.58
C ILE A 138 -5.62 12.49 -6.11
N GLY A 139 -6.13 11.39 -6.65
CA GLY A 139 -7.53 11.22 -7.04
C GLY A 139 -8.21 10.25 -6.09
N ILE A 140 -9.39 10.62 -5.58
CA ILE A 140 -10.17 9.79 -4.65
C ILE A 140 -11.55 9.57 -5.25
N ILE A 141 -11.98 8.32 -5.29
CA ILE A 141 -13.34 7.92 -5.66
C ILE A 141 -14.00 7.42 -4.38
N SER A 142 -15.02 8.13 -3.90
CA SER A 142 -15.75 7.72 -2.71
C SER A 142 -17.17 8.26 -2.67
N HIS A 143 -18.05 7.50 -2.02
CA HIS A 143 -19.42 7.92 -1.69
C HIS A 143 -19.55 8.60 -0.32
N VAL A 144 -18.50 8.56 0.52
CA VAL A 144 -18.46 9.11 1.89
C VAL A 144 -18.65 10.63 1.87
N LYS A 145 -19.49 11.17 2.77
CA LYS A 145 -19.88 12.60 2.74
C LYS A 145 -18.78 13.49 3.29
N GLU A 146 -18.12 13.03 4.33
CA GLU A 146 -17.03 13.67 5.05
C GLU A 146 -15.87 14.02 4.10
N LEU A 147 -15.57 13.13 3.14
CA LEU A 147 -14.60 13.39 2.07
C LEU A 147 -15.02 14.54 1.15
N LYS A 148 -16.33 14.69 0.87
CA LYS A 148 -16.86 15.76 0.02
C LYS A 148 -16.79 17.13 0.70
N GLU A 149 -16.75 17.19 2.01
CA GLU A 149 -16.66 18.47 2.73
C GLU A 149 -15.22 18.96 2.82
N ARG A 150 -14.25 18.03 2.87
CA ARG A 150 -12.82 18.38 2.96
C ARG A 150 -12.15 18.66 1.62
N ILE A 151 -12.54 17.95 0.56
CA ILE A 151 -11.90 18.09 -0.76
C ILE A 151 -12.64 19.14 -1.59
N ALA A 152 -12.02 20.29 -1.81
CA ALA A 152 -12.62 21.41 -2.52
C ALA A 152 -12.92 21.10 -4.01
N THR A 153 -11.95 20.55 -4.76
CA THR A 153 -12.13 20.22 -6.18
C THR A 153 -12.78 18.85 -6.35
N GLN A 154 -13.93 18.81 -7.00
CA GLN A 154 -14.77 17.62 -7.10
C GLN A 154 -15.21 17.36 -8.55
N ILE A 155 -15.29 16.08 -8.90
CA ILE A 155 -16.04 15.62 -10.07
C ILE A 155 -17.28 14.90 -9.54
N ARG A 156 -18.43 15.56 -9.62
CA ARG A 156 -19.71 15.02 -9.14
C ARG A 156 -20.38 14.23 -10.25
N VAL A 157 -20.70 12.97 -9.96
CA VAL A 157 -21.48 12.10 -10.86
C VAL A 157 -22.95 12.15 -10.44
N LEU A 158 -23.79 12.75 -11.27
CA LEU A 158 -25.23 12.89 -11.05
C LEU A 158 -25.99 11.88 -11.91
N LYS A 159 -26.72 10.97 -11.27
CA LYS A 159 -27.58 10.00 -11.97
C LYS A 159 -28.73 10.75 -12.66
N ARG A 160 -28.98 10.45 -13.93
CA ARG A 160 -30.17 10.85 -14.68
C ARG A 160 -31.05 9.64 -14.95
N GLY A 161 -32.29 9.89 -15.36
CA GLY A 161 -33.23 8.84 -15.76
C GLY A 161 -32.67 7.98 -16.90
N SER A 162 -33.25 6.79 -17.08
CA SER A 162 -32.93 5.86 -18.18
C SER A 162 -31.49 5.32 -18.19
N GLY A 163 -30.84 5.24 -17.03
CA GLY A 163 -29.49 4.65 -16.90
C GLY A 163 -28.33 5.57 -17.30
N PHE A 164 -28.60 6.84 -17.59
CA PHE A 164 -27.58 7.84 -17.91
C PHE A 164 -27.05 8.51 -16.65
N SER A 165 -25.84 9.07 -16.72
CA SER A 165 -25.28 9.95 -15.70
C SER A 165 -24.64 11.16 -16.36
N VAL A 166 -24.62 12.28 -15.66
CA VAL A 166 -23.92 13.50 -16.08
C VAL A 166 -22.84 13.84 -15.07
N ILE A 167 -21.76 14.44 -15.53
CA ILE A 167 -20.65 14.89 -14.68
C ILE A 167 -20.70 16.41 -14.54
N GLU A 168 -20.38 16.89 -13.35
CA GLU A 168 -20.22 18.31 -13.04
C GLU A 168 -18.89 18.48 -12.30
N VAL A 169 -18.10 19.49 -12.69
CA VAL A 169 -16.87 19.86 -11.98
C VAL A 169 -17.21 21.00 -11.03
N VAL A 170 -16.92 20.81 -9.74
CA VAL A 170 -17.16 21.77 -8.66
C VAL A 170 -15.84 22.13 -7.99
#